data_AF-A0A945PJC5-F1
#
_entry.id   AF-A0A945PJC5-F1
#
_cell.length_a   1.000
_cell.length_b   1.000
_cell.length_c   1.000
_cell.angle_alpha   90.00
_cell.angle_beta   90.00
_cell.angle_gamma   90.00
#
_symmetry.space_group_name_H-M   'P 1'
#
loop_
_entity.id
_entity.type
_entity.pdbx_description
1 polymer ?
#
loop_
_entity_poly.entity_id
_entity_poly.type
_entity_poly.pdbx_seq_one_letter_code
_entity_poly.pdbx_strand_id
1 'polypeptide(L)'
;MKKYLATALLSLASLTALPLASLSHADYSTHPEAADFIDLMVDKHEFARGDIVSWLSVAKHQESIVKAMSRPAEKVKPWYEYRKHFISDRRIKGGVKFWQEHQEILEQAERDFGVDQAIIVSIIGVETNYG
;
A
#
# COMPACT_ATOMS: atom_id res chain seq x y z
N MET A 1 10.70 -72.79 -42.43
CA MET A 1 9.25 -73.08 -42.58
C MET A 1 8.47 -72.20 -41.60
N LYS A 2 7.43 -71.50 -42.10
CA LYS A 2 6.31 -70.79 -41.39
C LYS A 2 6.71 -69.63 -40.45
N LYS A 3 6.52 -68.33 -40.77
CA LYS A 3 5.33 -67.45 -41.06
C LYS A 3 4.58 -66.92 -39.82
N TYR A 4 4.17 -65.64 -39.95
CA TYR A 4 3.17 -64.81 -39.22
C TYR A 4 3.70 -63.95 -38.05
N LEU A 5 3.86 -62.62 -38.20
CA LEU A 5 2.87 -61.50 -38.17
C LEU A 5 2.29 -61.21 -36.77
N ALA A 6 2.68 -60.08 -36.16
CA ALA A 6 1.82 -59.28 -35.29
C ALA A 6 2.38 -57.85 -35.15
N THR A 7 1.64 -56.91 -35.72
CA THR A 7 1.75 -55.45 -35.54
C THR A 7 1.31 -55.03 -34.15
N ALA A 8 2.01 -54.07 -33.53
CA ALA A 8 1.44 -53.23 -32.48
C ALA A 8 2.11 -51.85 -32.50
N LEU A 9 1.47 -50.88 -33.18
CA LEU A 9 1.70 -49.46 -32.94
C LEU A 9 1.14 -49.14 -31.54
N LEU A 10 1.99 -48.75 -30.59
CA LEU A 10 1.55 -48.02 -29.42
C LEU A 10 1.82 -46.53 -29.66
N SER A 11 0.74 -45.79 -29.94
CA SER A 11 0.71 -44.34 -29.86
C SER A 11 0.88 -43.92 -28.41
N LEU A 12 2.01 -43.31 -28.08
CA LEU A 12 2.26 -42.73 -26.77
C LEU A 12 1.47 -41.43 -26.67
N ALA A 13 0.35 -41.45 -25.92
CA ALA A 13 -0.42 -40.26 -25.60
C ALA A 13 0.35 -39.40 -24.61
N SER A 14 0.95 -38.31 -25.09
CA SER A 14 1.57 -37.28 -24.25
C SER A 14 0.47 -36.52 -23.49
N LEU A 15 0.27 -36.88 -22.22
CA LEU A 15 -0.59 -36.16 -21.30
C LEU A 15 0.10 -34.83 -20.92
N THR A 16 -0.22 -33.75 -21.62
CA THR A 16 0.25 -32.41 -21.26
C THR A 16 -0.44 -31.96 -19.98
N ALA A 17 0.25 -32.07 -18.85
CA ALA A 17 -0.16 -31.46 -17.60
C ALA A 17 -0.12 -29.92 -17.75
N LEU A 18 -1.27 -29.27 -17.80
CA LEU A 18 -1.35 -27.82 -17.63
C LEU A 18 -0.90 -27.48 -16.20
N PRO A 19 0.08 -26.59 -16.00
CA PRO A 19 0.39 -26.12 -14.66
C PRO A 19 -0.81 -25.32 -14.16
N LEU A 20 -1.43 -25.81 -13.09
CA LEU A 20 -2.44 -25.07 -12.35
C LEU A 20 -1.71 -23.87 -11.73
N ALA A 21 -1.83 -22.70 -12.35
CA ALA A 21 -1.31 -21.47 -11.79
C ALA A 21 -2.04 -21.22 -10.47
N SER A 22 -1.41 -21.60 -9.36
CA SER A 22 -1.89 -21.26 -8.03
C SER A 22 -1.82 -19.75 -7.94
N LEU A 23 -2.98 -19.10 -7.80
CA LEU A 23 -3.06 -17.72 -7.36
C LEU A 23 -2.45 -17.70 -5.97
N SER A 24 -1.14 -17.41 -5.87
CA SER A 24 -0.45 -17.23 -4.61
C SER A 24 -1.05 -16.02 -3.91
N HIS A 25 -2.09 -16.25 -3.12
CA HIS A 25 -2.46 -15.34 -2.04
C HIS A 25 -1.38 -15.54 -0.98
N ALA A 26 -0.55 -14.51 -0.78
CA ALA A 26 0.36 -14.47 0.35
C ALA A 26 -0.51 -14.31 1.62
N ASP A 27 -0.92 -15.43 2.20
CA ASP A 27 -1.57 -15.45 3.51
C ASP A 27 -0.54 -15.02 4.56
N TYR A 28 -0.59 -13.75 4.95
CA TYR A 28 0.35 -13.20 5.92
C TYR A 28 0.15 -13.76 7.32
N SER A 29 -0.98 -14.39 7.64
CA SER A 29 -1.14 -15.04 8.95
C SER A 29 -0.17 -16.20 9.14
N THR A 30 0.35 -16.75 8.04
CA THR A 30 1.36 -17.82 8.03
C THR A 30 2.79 -17.33 7.89
N HIS A 31 3.02 -16.01 7.81
CA HIS A 31 4.36 -15.44 7.69
C HIS A 31 5.18 -15.72 8.97
N PRO A 32 6.50 -16.01 8.89
CA PRO A 32 7.31 -16.34 10.07
C PRO A 32 7.25 -15.29 11.19
N GLU A 33 7.17 -14.01 10.81
CA GLU A 33 7.11 -12.89 11.75
C GLU A 33 5.68 -12.55 12.22
N ALA A 34 4.64 -13.17 11.65
CA ALA A 34 3.26 -12.84 11.98
C ALA A 34 2.86 -13.32 13.37
N ALA A 35 3.42 -14.43 13.85
CA ALA A 35 3.13 -14.95 15.19
C ALA A 35 3.48 -13.91 16.27
N ASP A 36 4.69 -13.36 16.23
CA ASP A 36 5.14 -12.34 17.18
C ASP A 36 4.29 -11.07 17.11
N PHE A 37 3.87 -10.65 15.91
CA PHE A 37 2.97 -9.51 15.75
C PHE A 37 1.57 -9.79 16.30
N ILE A 38 1.00 -10.97 16.04
CA ILE A 38 -0.30 -11.36 16.57
C ILE A 38 -0.25 -11.39 18.10
N ASP A 39 0.78 -12.00 18.68
CA ASP A 39 0.97 -12.06 20.13
C ASP A 39 1.12 -10.66 20.72
N LEU A 40 1.88 -9.77 20.08
CA LEU A 40 1.96 -8.35 20.47
C LEU A 40 0.58 -7.68 20.49
N MET A 41 -0.22 -7.86 19.44
CA MET A 41 -1.54 -7.24 19.33
C MET A 41 -2.54 -7.82 20.34
N VAL A 42 -2.43 -9.11 20.67
CA VAL A 42 -3.28 -9.78 21.67
C VAL A 42 -2.86 -9.38 23.08
N ASP A 43 -1.59 -9.51 23.43
CA ASP A 43 -1.12 -9.38 24.80
C ASP A 43 -1.00 -7.93 25.26
N LYS A 44 -0.57 -7.02 24.36
CA LYS A 44 -0.36 -5.61 24.68
C LYS A 44 -1.58 -4.74 24.37
N HIS A 45 -2.29 -5.07 23.30
CA HIS A 45 -3.38 -4.23 22.77
C HIS A 45 -4.76 -4.89 22.93
N GLU A 46 -4.83 -6.08 23.52
CA GLU A 46 -6.07 -6.80 23.89
C GLU A 46 -6.99 -7.10 22.69
N PHE A 47 -6.42 -7.23 21.49
CA PHE A 47 -7.19 -7.64 20.32
C PHE A 47 -7.59 -9.11 20.39
N ALA A 48 -8.75 -9.45 19.82
CA ALA A 48 -9.11 -10.85 19.59
C ALA A 48 -8.17 -11.46 18.54
N ARG A 49 -7.45 -12.53 18.92
CA ARG A 49 -6.52 -13.23 18.03
C ARG A 49 -7.13 -13.58 16.66
N GLY A 50 -8.39 -14.03 16.67
CA GLY A 50 -9.12 -14.42 15.46
C GLY A 50 -9.24 -13.28 14.46
N ASP A 51 -9.46 -12.05 14.94
CA ASP A 51 -9.60 -10.88 14.07
C ASP A 51 -8.28 -10.56 13.37
N ILE A 52 -7.17 -10.52 14.11
CA ILE A 52 -5.83 -10.25 13.54
C ILE A 52 -5.47 -11.30 12.49
N VAL A 53 -5.66 -12.58 12.80
CA VAL A 53 -5.42 -13.69 11.86
C VAL A 53 -6.27 -13.52 10.59
N SER A 54 -7.55 -13.17 10.75
CA SER A 54 -8.45 -12.98 9.61
C SER A 54 -8.05 -11.80 8.72
N TRP A 55 -7.55 -10.70 9.30
CA TRP A 55 -7.08 -9.55 8.54
C TRP A 55 -5.78 -9.84 7.81
N LEU A 56 -4.85 -10.55 8.46
CA LEU A 56 -3.58 -10.93 7.85
C LEU A 56 -3.76 -11.95 6.72
N SER A 57 -4.72 -12.87 6.83
CA SER A 57 -4.91 -13.89 5.79
C SER A 57 -5.43 -13.36 4.47
N VAL A 58 -6.11 -12.21 4.49
CA VAL A 58 -6.60 -11.52 3.29
C VAL A 58 -5.73 -10.32 2.87
N ALA A 59 -4.71 -10.00 3.65
CA ALA A 59 -3.75 -8.95 3.31
C ALA A 59 -2.98 -9.34 2.04
N LYS A 60 -2.61 -8.34 1.22
CA LYS A 60 -1.97 -8.55 -0.07
C LYS A 60 -0.60 -7.91 -0.12
N HIS A 61 0.37 -8.65 -0.66
CA HIS A 61 1.67 -8.09 -0.99
C HIS A 61 1.52 -7.02 -2.07
N GLN A 62 2.03 -5.82 -1.81
CA GLN A 62 2.04 -4.73 -2.78
C GLN A 62 3.48 -4.48 -3.23
N GLU A 63 3.88 -5.18 -4.30
CA GLU A 63 5.20 -5.06 -4.92
C GLU A 63 5.60 -3.60 -5.19
N SER A 64 4.65 -2.77 -5.63
CA SER A 64 4.87 -1.34 -5.87
C SER A 64 5.28 -0.58 -4.61
N ILE A 65 4.70 -0.91 -3.46
CA ILE A 65 5.02 -0.30 -2.16
C ILE A 65 6.41 -0.75 -1.70
N VAL A 66 6.69 -2.05 -1.73
CA VAL A 66 8.02 -2.57 -1.35
C VAL A 66 9.12 -1.99 -2.21
N LYS A 67 8.88 -1.92 -3.53
CA LYS A 67 9.80 -1.27 -4.46
C LYS A 67 9.97 0.22 -4.17
N ALA A 68 8.89 0.94 -3.83
CA ALA A 68 8.97 2.36 -3.48
C ALA A 68 9.80 2.60 -2.21
N MET A 69 9.61 1.79 -1.17
CA MET A 69 10.38 1.87 0.08
C MET A 69 11.85 1.49 -0.09
N SER A 70 12.15 0.58 -1.02
CA SER A 70 13.52 0.08 -1.26
C SER A 70 14.33 0.96 -2.21
N ARG A 71 13.74 2.04 -2.76
CA ARG A 71 14.45 2.96 -3.65
C ARG A 71 15.56 3.67 -2.86
N PRO A 72 16.80 3.73 -3.40
CA PRO A 72 17.83 4.57 -2.83
C PRO A 72 17.36 6.03 -2.73
N ALA A 73 17.88 6.76 -1.74
CA ALA A 73 17.57 8.16 -1.55
C ALA A 73 17.73 8.94 -2.87
N GLU A 74 16.67 9.64 -3.28
CA GLU A 74 16.73 10.48 -4.47
C GLU A 74 17.70 11.65 -4.25
N LYS A 75 18.32 12.14 -5.34
CA LYS A 75 19.15 13.36 -5.26
C LYS A 75 18.30 14.52 -4.73
N VAL A 76 18.78 15.18 -3.69
CA VAL A 76 18.13 16.36 -3.11
C VAL A 76 18.07 17.46 -4.18
N LYS A 77 16.85 17.89 -4.52
CA LYS A 77 16.66 19.00 -5.46
C LYS A 77 17.03 20.32 -4.76
N PRO A 78 17.69 21.27 -5.46
CA PRO A 78 17.85 22.62 -4.95
C PRO A 78 16.50 23.26 -4.62
N TRP A 79 16.47 24.13 -3.60
CA TRP A 79 15.23 24.76 -3.11
C TRP A 79 14.42 25.45 -4.22
N TYR A 80 15.09 26.15 -5.15
CA TYR A 80 14.42 26.87 -6.24
C TYR A 80 13.65 25.95 -7.19
N GLU A 81 14.01 24.66 -7.27
CA GLU A 81 13.28 23.65 -8.03
C GLU A 81 12.19 23.00 -7.18
N TYR A 82 12.50 22.69 -5.91
CA TYR A 82 11.58 22.02 -5.00
C TYR A 82 10.34 22.88 -4.69
N ARG A 83 10.53 24.18 -4.44
CA ARG A 83 9.43 25.10 -4.10
C ARG A 83 8.33 25.18 -5.16
N LYS A 84 8.65 24.87 -6.43
CA LYS A 84 7.70 24.93 -7.55
C LYS A 84 6.60 23.87 -7.45
N HIS A 85 6.82 22.78 -6.71
CA HIS A 85 5.80 21.73 -6.50
C HIS A 85 4.66 22.18 -5.58
N PHE A 86 4.92 23.17 -4.72
CA PHE A 86 4.00 23.58 -3.65
C PHE A 86 3.54 25.04 -3.80
N ILE A 87 4.39 25.92 -4.31
CA ILE A 87 4.03 27.33 -4.54
C ILE A 87 3.56 27.46 -5.99
N SER A 88 2.26 27.26 -6.20
CA SER A 88 1.60 27.37 -7.51
C SER A 88 0.24 28.05 -7.36
N ASP A 89 -0.22 28.71 -8.43
CA ASP A 89 -1.53 29.38 -8.44
C ASP A 89 -2.68 28.45 -8.07
N ARG A 90 -2.59 27.17 -8.48
CA ARG A 90 -3.59 26.15 -8.12
C ARG A 90 -3.64 25.92 -6.62
N ARG A 91 -2.50 25.66 -5.96
CA ARG A 91 -2.45 25.42 -4.50
C ARG A 91 -2.80 26.67 -3.71
N ILE A 92 -2.41 27.86 -4.17
CA ILE A 92 -2.75 29.12 -3.51
C ILE A 92 -4.26 29.35 -3.55
N LYS A 93 -4.89 29.23 -4.73
CA LYS A 93 -6.34 29.36 -4.87
C LYS A 93 -7.10 28.30 -4.07
N GLY A 94 -6.62 27.06 -4.08
CA GLY A 94 -7.15 25.98 -3.26
C GLY A 94 -7.08 26.29 -1.77
N GLY A 95 -5.96 26.87 -1.30
CA GLY A 95 -5.77 27.22 0.10
C GLY A 95 -6.67 28.35 0.57
N VAL A 96 -6.82 29.39 -0.25
CA VAL A 96 -7.77 30.48 0.04
C VAL A 96 -9.19 29.92 0.14
N LYS A 97 -9.58 29.06 -0.79
CA LYS A 97 -10.90 28.41 -0.77
C LYS A 97 -11.09 27.56 0.49
N PHE A 98 -10.16 26.65 0.78
CA PHE A 98 -10.21 25.78 1.95
C PHE A 98 -10.27 26.60 3.25
N TRP A 99 -9.47 27.67 3.34
CA TRP A 99 -9.49 28.57 4.49
C TRP A 99 -10.88 29.19 4.67
N GLN A 100 -11.45 29.78 3.62
CA GLN A 100 -12.78 30.39 3.67
C GLN A 100 -13.88 29.38 4.05
N GLU A 101 -13.81 28.16 3.53
CA GLU A 101 -14.77 27.09 3.83
C GLU A 101 -14.67 26.60 5.28
N HIS A 102 -13.48 26.66 5.90
CA HIS A 102 -13.21 26.13 7.23
C HIS A 102 -12.78 27.20 8.24
N GLN A 103 -13.15 28.45 8.02
CA GLN A 103 -12.67 29.58 8.82
C GLN A 103 -12.95 29.40 10.31
N GLU A 104 -14.17 29.02 10.69
CA GLU A 104 -14.55 28.87 12.10
C GLU A 104 -13.71 27.84 12.84
N ILE A 105 -13.44 26.69 12.21
CA ILE A 105 -12.64 25.62 12.83
C ILE A 105 -11.15 25.97 12.85
N LEU A 106 -10.65 26.69 11.83
CA LEU A 106 -9.28 27.18 11.80
C LEU A 106 -9.05 28.22 12.90
N GLU A 107 -9.97 29.17 13.07
CA GLU A 107 -9.92 30.14 14.15
C GLU A 107 -10.00 29.47 15.53
N GLN A 108 -10.84 28.44 15.68
CA GLN A 108 -10.90 27.65 16.91
C GLN A 108 -9.58 26.93 17.19
N ALA A 109 -8.98 26.30 16.19
CA ALA A 109 -7.70 25.63 16.32
C ALA A 109 -6.57 26.60 16.68
N GLU A 110 -6.57 27.81 16.10
CA GLU A 110 -5.62 28.85 16.48
C GLU A 110 -5.80 29.27 17.94
N ARG A 111 -7.05 29.47 18.42
CA ARG A 111 -7.31 29.82 19.82
C ARG A 111 -6.89 28.73 20.80
N ASP A 112 -7.18 27.48 20.49
CA ASP A 112 -6.97 26.35 21.41
C ASP A 112 -5.51 25.90 21.45
N PHE A 113 -4.83 25.95 20.30
CA PHE A 113 -3.50 25.37 20.14
C PHE A 113 -2.40 26.40 19.85
N GLY A 114 -2.75 27.67 19.57
CA GLY A 114 -1.80 28.74 19.27
C GLY A 114 -1.09 28.59 17.92
N VAL A 115 -1.66 27.80 17.00
CA VAL A 115 -1.09 27.56 15.66
C VAL A 115 -1.80 28.45 14.65
N ASP A 116 -1.03 29.32 13.99
CA ASP A 116 -1.52 30.20 12.93
C ASP A 116 -2.26 29.40 11.85
N GLN A 117 -3.44 29.89 11.46
CA GLN A 117 -4.31 29.25 10.48
C GLN A 117 -3.60 29.00 9.14
N ALA A 118 -2.75 29.93 8.68
CA ALA A 118 -1.99 29.79 7.45
C ALA A 118 -1.03 28.59 7.52
N ILE A 119 -0.48 28.27 8.68
CA ILE A 119 0.38 27.09 8.87
C ILE A 119 -0.45 25.82 8.71
N ILE A 120 -1.60 25.72 9.37
CA ILE A 120 -2.50 24.56 9.25
C ILE A 120 -2.92 24.37 7.79
N VAL A 121 -3.39 25.44 7.13
CA VAL A 121 -3.77 25.44 5.73
C VAL A 121 -2.59 25.02 4.85
N SER A 122 -1.38 25.51 5.12
CA SER A 122 -0.20 25.17 4.33
C SER A 122 0.18 23.69 4.43
N ILE A 123 0.08 23.07 5.61
CA ILE A 123 0.38 21.65 5.80
C ILE A 123 -0.61 20.79 5.02
N ILE A 124 -1.91 21.01 5.20
CA ILE A 124 -2.96 20.31 4.45
C ILE A 124 -2.75 20.52 2.94
N GLY A 125 -2.39 21.75 2.56
CA GLY A 125 -2.09 22.14 1.20
C GLY A 125 -0.90 21.39 0.61
N VAL A 126 0.16 21.11 1.39
CA VAL A 126 1.35 20.35 0.98
C VAL A 126 1.06 18.86 0.88
N GLU A 127 0.46 18.28 1.94
CA GLU A 127 0.25 16.84 2.10
C GLU A 127 -0.75 16.26 1.09
N THR A 128 -1.91 16.91 0.94
CA THR A 128 -3.00 16.35 0.12
C THR A 128 -3.57 17.32 -0.90
N ASN A 129 -3.13 18.60 -0.89
CA ASN A 129 -3.74 19.64 -1.72
C ASN A 129 -5.24 19.82 -1.37
N TYR A 130 -5.54 19.87 -0.07
CA TYR A 130 -6.87 20.14 0.50
C TYR A 130 -7.92 19.04 0.29
N GLY A 131 -7.47 17.78 0.21
CA GLY A 131 -8.31 16.60 0.01
C GLY A 131 -7.55 15.50 -0.69
#